data_AF-A0A7C1KPX1-F1
#
_entry.id   AF-A0A7C1KPX1-F1
#
_cell.length_a   1.000
_cell.length_b   1.000
_cell.length_c   1.000
_cell.angle_alpha   90.00
_cell.angle_beta   90.00
_cell.angle_gamma   90.00
#
_symmetry.space_group_name_H-M   'P 1'
#
loop_
_entity.id
_entity.type
_entity.pdbx_description
1 polymer ?
#
loop_
_entity_poly.entity_id
_entity_poly.type
_entity_poly.pdbx_seq_one_letter_code
_entity_poly.pdbx_strand_id
1 'polypeptide(L)' 'MSTPLRLKELSKQEELLTGGHRLCSGCGAPIAIRQVLHAAGVPIVAANATGCLEVSTTIYPYSAWKIPWIHSAFENARSE' A
#
# COMPACT_ATOMS: atom_id res chain seq x y z
N MET A 1 -9.17 -16.57 17.54
CA MET A 1 -9.44 -15.52 18.54
C MET A 1 -8.80 -14.24 18.04
N SER A 2 -9.58 -13.20 17.76
CA SER A 2 -9.02 -11.91 17.31
C SER A 2 -8.33 -11.23 18.48
N THR A 3 -7.03 -10.97 18.35
CA THR A 3 -6.27 -10.15 19.30
C THR A 3 -6.95 -8.79 19.44
N PRO A 4 -7.13 -8.24 20.66
CA PRO A 4 -7.75 -6.93 20.85
C PRO A 4 -6.93 -5.83 20.15
N LEU A 5 -7.52 -5.17 19.15
CA LEU A 5 -6.86 -4.11 18.39
C LEU A 5 -6.93 -2.78 19.16
N ARG A 6 -5.76 -2.25 19.54
CA ARG A 6 -5.65 -0.91 20.14
C ARG A 6 -5.01 0.04 19.14
N LEU A 7 -5.73 1.10 18.77
CA LEU A 7 -5.26 2.10 17.80
C LEU A 7 -3.91 2.74 18.21
N LYS A 8 -3.69 2.96 19.51
CA LYS A 8 -2.43 3.51 20.05
C LYS A 8 -1.22 2.59 19.82
N GLU A 9 -1.45 1.28 19.68
CA GLU A 9 -0.39 0.32 19.39
C GLU A 9 -0.15 0.24 17.89
N LEU A 10 -1.21 0.22 17.08
CA LEU A 10 -1.13 0.25 15.62
C LEU A 10 -0.43 1.52 15.10
N SER A 11 -0.68 2.67 15.72
CA SER A 11 -0.05 3.94 15.33
C SER A 11 1.47 3.98 15.54
N LYS A 12 2.04 3.00 16.23
CA LYS A 12 3.50 2.86 16.43
C LYS A 12 4.15 2.00 15.36
N GLN A 13 3.36 1.28 14.56
CA GLN A 13 3.89 0.47 13.48
C GLN A 13 4.41 1.37 12.35
N GLU A 14 5.39 0.86 11.61
CA GLU A 14 5.90 1.56 10.45
C GLU A 14 4.87 1.58 9.31
N GLU A 15 4.69 2.74 8.72
CA GLU A 15 3.89 2.92 7.50
C GLU A 15 4.64 2.34 6.30
N LEU A 16 4.12 1.25 5.75
CA LEU A 16 4.71 0.56 4.59
C LEU A 16 4.38 1.22 3.24
N LEU A 17 3.38 2.12 3.23
CA LEU A 17 3.11 3.06 2.13
C LEU A 17 3.37 4.49 2.63
N THR A 18 4.50 5.06 2.22
CA THR A 18 4.98 6.35 2.74
C THR A 18 4.19 7.53 2.18
N GLY A 19 4.42 8.71 2.77
CA GLY A 19 4.12 9.97 2.10
C GLY A 19 5.01 10.20 0.87
N GLY A 20 4.74 11.26 0.10
CA GLY A 20 5.49 11.61 -1.12
C GLY A 20 4.91 11.06 -2.43
N HIS A 21 3.79 10.34 -2.36
CA HIS A 21 2.98 9.94 -3.51
C HIS A 21 2.07 11.09 -4.00
N ARG A 22 1.65 11.07 -5.27
CA ARG A 22 0.82 12.12 -5.90
C ARG A 22 -0.69 11.87 -5.86
N LEU A 23 -1.16 11.09 -4.90
CA LEU A 23 -2.60 10.88 -4.69
C LEU A 23 -3.27 12.18 -4.21
N CYS A 24 -4.50 12.44 -4.68
CA CYS A 24 -5.25 13.64 -4.31
C CYS A 24 -5.42 13.78 -2.80
N SER A 25 -5.55 15.02 -2.31
CA SER A 25 -5.90 15.27 -0.92
C SER A 25 -7.26 14.62 -0.60
N GLY A 26 -7.31 13.81 0.46
CA GLY A 26 -8.52 13.05 0.82
C GLY A 26 -8.80 11.82 -0.06
N CYS A 27 -7.86 11.39 -0.91
CA CYS A 27 -8.03 10.14 -1.66
C CYS A 27 -8.19 8.95 -0.69
N GLY A 28 -9.20 8.11 -0.94
CA GLY A 28 -9.47 6.92 -0.13
C GLY A 28 -8.52 5.74 -0.38
N ALA A 29 -7.93 5.65 -1.58
CA ALA A 29 -7.02 4.55 -1.94
C ALA A 29 -5.81 4.40 -1.00
N PRO A 30 -5.01 5.45 -0.71
CA PRO A 30 -3.87 5.31 0.20
C PRO A 30 -4.30 5.03 1.64
N ILE A 31 -5.47 5.50 2.06
CA ILE A 31 -6.02 5.21 3.40
C ILE A 31 -6.31 3.72 3.51
N ALA A 32 -7.06 3.16 2.56
CA ALA A 32 -7.40 1.73 2.54
C ALA A 32 -6.16 0.84 2.49
N ILE A 33 -5.20 1.16 1.62
CA ILE A 33 -3.97 0.38 1.48
C ILE A 33 -3.14 0.41 2.77
N ARG A 34 -3.01 1.55 3.45
CA ARG A 34 -2.32 1.60 4.75
C ARG A 34 -2.96 0.67 5.78
N GLN A 35 -4.30 0.64 5.84
CA GLN A 35 -5.00 -0.29 6.75
C GLN A 35 -4.72 -1.76 6.39
N VAL A 36 -4.73 -2.10 5.09
CA VAL A 36 -4.38 -3.45 4.63
C VAL A 36 -2.94 -3.81 5.01
N LEU A 37 -1.99 -2.90 4.81
CA LEU A 37 -0.58 -3.12 5.12
C LEU A 37 -0.33 -3.29 6.63
N HIS A 38 -1.04 -2.53 7.48
CA HIS A 38 -1.01 -2.73 8.94
C HIS A 38 -1.59 -4.08 9.37
N ALA A 39 -2.57 -4.60 8.63
CA ALA A 39 -3.22 -5.87 8.94
C ALA A 39 -2.48 -7.09 8.38
N ALA A 40 -1.81 -6.96 7.23
CA ALA A 40 -1.24 -8.08 6.50
C ALA A 40 -0.06 -8.76 7.23
N GLY A 41 0.77 -7.97 7.93
CA GLY A 41 1.96 -8.47 8.64
C GLY A 41 3.06 -8.97 7.69
N VAL A 42 4.34 -8.80 8.03
CA VAL A 42 5.47 -9.16 7.13
C VAL A 42 5.81 -10.66 7.17
N PRO A 43 6.32 -11.27 6.08
CA PRO A 43 6.70 -10.67 4.79
C PRO A 43 5.54 -10.51 3.80
N ILE A 44 5.51 -9.39 3.07
CA ILE A 44 4.48 -9.07 2.06
C ILE A 44 5.10 -8.53 0.78
N VAL A 45 4.42 -8.78 -0.34
CA VAL A 45 4.73 -8.22 -1.66
C VAL A 45 3.45 -7.60 -2.21
N ALA A 46 3.57 -6.42 -2.81
CA ALA A 46 2.44 -5.76 -3.46
C ALA A 46 2.55 -5.90 -4.98
N ALA A 47 1.55 -6.54 -5.60
CA ALA A 47 1.34 -6.52 -7.04
C ALA A 47 0.22 -5.55 -7.37
N ASN A 48 0.54 -4.46 -8.07
CA ASN A 48 -0.44 -3.45 -8.43
C ASN A 48 -0.72 -3.46 -9.92
N ALA A 49 -2.00 -3.66 -10.28
CA ALA A 49 -2.48 -3.35 -11.62
C ALA A 49 -2.26 -1.86 -11.94
N THR A 50 -2.00 -1.57 -13.21
CA THR A 50 -2.02 -0.20 -13.74
C THR A 50 -3.29 0.52 -13.31
N GLY A 51 -3.15 1.72 -12.75
CA GLY A 51 -4.29 2.50 -12.28
C GLY A 51 -3.88 3.62 -11.34
N CYS A 52 -4.84 4.38 -10.82
CA CYS A 52 -4.58 5.58 -10.01
C CYS A 52 -3.61 5.33 -8.85
N LEU A 53 -3.74 4.19 -8.16
CA LEU A 53 -2.86 3.83 -7.06
C LEU A 53 -1.42 3.63 -7.55
N GLU A 54 -1.23 2.88 -8.63
CA GLU A 54 0.09 2.60 -9.21
C GLU A 54 0.74 3.89 -9.73
N VAL A 55 0.13 4.57 -10.72
CA VAL A 55 0.71 5.77 -11.34
C VAL A 55 0.99 6.90 -10.35
N SER A 56 0.27 6.97 -9.22
CA SER A 56 0.47 8.02 -8.22
C SER A 56 1.50 7.66 -7.16
N THR A 57 1.82 6.37 -6.97
CA THR A 57 2.74 5.90 -5.92
C THR A 57 4.11 5.46 -6.44
N THR A 58 4.25 5.23 -7.75
CA THR A 58 5.46 4.69 -8.37
C THR A 58 5.90 5.49 -9.60
N ILE A 59 6.09 6.80 -9.40
CA ILE A 59 6.52 7.70 -10.47
C ILE A 59 8.04 7.69 -10.54
N TYR A 60 8.58 7.25 -11.67
CA TYR A 60 10.02 7.22 -11.91
C TYR A 60 10.69 8.55 -11.54
N PRO A 61 11.84 8.53 -10.82
CA PRO A 61 12.60 7.36 -10.35
C PRO A 61 12.22 6.87 -8.94
N TYR A 62 11.08 7.29 -8.40
CA TYR A 62 10.71 7.08 -7.00
C TYR A 62 9.57 6.07 -6.82
N SER A 63 9.54 5.45 -5.64
CA SER A 63 8.44 4.61 -5.17
C SER A 63 8.10 4.97 -3.72
N ALA A 64 6.80 5.03 -3.42
CA ALA A 64 6.30 5.22 -2.05
C ALA A 64 6.17 3.90 -1.27
N TRP A 65 6.51 2.76 -1.88
CA TRP A 65 6.39 1.44 -1.27
C TRP A 65 7.69 1.07 -0.54
N LYS A 66 7.59 0.79 0.77
CA LYS A 66 8.69 0.29 1.61
C LYS A 66 8.77 -1.24 1.66
N ILE A 67 8.05 -1.90 0.76
CA ILE A 67 8.02 -3.35 0.59
C ILE A 67 8.37 -3.67 -0.86
N PRO A 68 8.77 -4.92 -1.17
CA PRO A 68 8.85 -5.37 -2.54
C PRO A 68 7.53 -5.10 -3.26
N TRP A 69 7.63 -4.42 -4.39
CA TRP A 69 6.49 -3.97 -5.18
C TRP A 69 6.73 -4.29 -6.65
N ILE A 70 5.69 -4.74 -7.34
CA ILE A 70 5.73 -5.02 -8.77
C ILE A 70 4.55 -4.37 -9.49
N HIS A 71 4.88 -3.73 -10.61
CA HIS A 71 3.90 -3.28 -11.58
C HIS A 71 3.31 -4.49 -12.30
N SER A 72 1.99 -4.51 -12.44
CA SER A 72 1.26 -5.45 -13.29
C SER A 72 0.42 -4.68 -14.30
N ALA A 73 0.23 -5.25 -15.48
CA ALA A 73 -0.70 -4.69 -16.46
C ALA A 73 -2.12 -4.66 -15.89
N PHE A 74 -2.99 -3.87 -16.52
CA PHE A 74 -4.34 -3.60 -16.03
C PHE A 74 -5.16 -4.89 -15.80
N GLU A 75 -4.93 -5.90 -16.63
CA GLU A 75 -5.69 -7.14 -16.72
C GLU A 75 -5.11 -8.31 -15.91
N ASN A 76 -3.86 -8.25 -15.43
CA ASN A 76 -3.13 -9.44 -14.98
C ASN A 76 -2.55 -9.37 -13.56
N ALA A 77 -2.89 -8.37 -12.75
CA ALA A 77 -2.43 -8.31 -11.36
C ALA A 77 -2.83 -9.55 -10.52
N ARG A 78 -3.91 -10.22 -10.92
CA ARG A 78 -4.32 -11.51 -10.36
C ARG A 78 -4.34 -12.56 -11.49
N SER A 79 -3.17 -13.01 -11.89
CA SER A 79 -3.04 -14.12 -12.85
C SER A 79 -2.98 -15.51 -12.19
N GLU A 80 -3.37 -15.60 -10.90
CA GLU A 80 -3.50 -16.86 -10.13
C GLU A 80 -4.81 -16.88 -9.30
#